data_AF-A0A478FUG8-F1
#
_entry.id   AF-A0A478FUG8-F1
#
_cell.length_a   1.000
_cell.length_b   1.000
_cell.length_c   1.000
_cell.angle_alpha   90.00
_cell.angle_beta   90.00
_cell.angle_gamma   90.00
#
_symmetry.space_group_name_H-M   'P 1'
#
loop_
_entity.id
_entity.type
_entity.pdbx_description
1 polymer ?
#
loop_
_entity_poly.entity_id
_entity_poly.type
_entity_poly.pdbx_seq_one_letter_code
_entity_poly.pdbx_strand_id
1 'polypeptide(L)'
;MQLVPPAAKLGGGAAFVISSSAVTTTQVKSKLQSEGFDQEFKVSSWRQTSYTFKEIFGNKLNATPKTSYEELEEETKKTWRDKFAKVYKDRDKLKSYRFNLLVAETILKNPTKEESKAKEAIEKLDTSTEVQDFMKNFYQECRNLSQFVFGKLDHNNHWRKLVKKFLNDQDTTTQQDEKEAKYFRDAWVSCSTEETDNNINPNWPYQSKIQAEKSVWNSNKK
;
A
#
# COMPACT_ATOMS: atom_id res chain seq x y z
N MET A 1 -35.90 60.03 32.93
CA MET A 1 -34.68 60.81 33.23
C MET A 1 -33.48 60.04 32.71
N GLN A 2 -32.50 60.80 32.24
CA GLN A 2 -31.17 60.45 31.70
C GLN A 2 -30.49 59.26 32.41
N LEU A 3 -29.60 58.50 31.78
CA LEU A 3 -28.30 58.99 31.28
C LEU A 3 -27.72 58.16 30.11
N VAL A 4 -26.99 58.90 29.28
CA VAL A 4 -26.31 58.60 28.01
C VAL A 4 -25.04 57.74 28.25
N PRO A 5 -24.63 56.90 27.28
CA PRO A 5 -23.38 56.12 27.32
C PRO A 5 -22.16 56.96 26.89
N PRO A 6 -20.92 56.45 27.02
CA PRO A 6 -20.30 55.92 25.79
C PRO A 6 -19.32 54.74 25.97
N ALA A 7 -19.35 53.91 24.91
CA ALA A 7 -18.21 53.34 24.18
C ALA A 7 -17.26 52.33 24.87
N ALA A 8 -17.47 51.05 24.52
CA ALA A 8 -16.44 50.24 23.87
C ALA A 8 -17.03 49.60 22.59
N LYS A 9 -16.43 49.94 21.44
CA LYS A 9 -16.73 49.43 20.08
C LYS A 9 -16.26 47.97 19.97
N LEU A 10 -17.16 47.06 19.62
CA LEU A 10 -17.34 46.41 18.30
C LEU A 10 -16.12 45.63 17.77
N GLY A 11 -16.32 44.34 17.52
CA GLY A 11 -15.45 43.58 16.62
C GLY A 11 -15.75 42.09 16.51
N GLY A 12 -16.86 41.73 15.87
CA GLY A 12 -17.01 40.44 15.16
C GLY A 12 -17.21 39.21 16.03
N GLY A 13 -18.47 38.84 16.26
CA GLY A 13 -18.81 37.47 16.58
C GLY A 13 -18.32 36.56 15.45
N ALA A 14 -17.23 35.84 15.68
CA ALA A 14 -16.88 34.70 14.88
C ALA A 14 -17.95 33.64 15.14
N ALA A 15 -18.96 33.60 14.27
CA ALA A 15 -19.63 32.35 13.99
C ALA A 15 -18.54 31.38 13.56
N PHE A 16 -18.10 30.54 14.50
CA PHE A 16 -17.38 29.32 14.18
C PHE A 16 -18.36 28.47 13.40
N VAL A 17 -18.43 28.72 12.09
CA VAL A 17 -18.88 27.71 11.15
C VAL A 17 -17.84 26.61 11.29
N ILE A 18 -18.18 25.60 12.07
CA ILE A 18 -17.38 24.39 12.21
C ILE A 18 -17.38 23.74 10.83
N SER A 19 -16.39 24.07 10.00
CA SER A 19 -16.02 23.30 8.82
C SER A 19 -15.30 22.04 9.28
N SER A 20 -16.05 21.16 9.93
CA SER A 20 -15.60 20.03 10.75
C SER A 20 -14.83 18.91 10.03
N SER A 21 -14.59 19.01 8.72
CA SER A 21 -14.28 17.83 7.90
C SER A 21 -12.82 17.71 7.44
N ALA A 22 -12.05 18.80 7.43
CA ALA A 22 -10.70 18.80 6.81
C ALA A 22 -9.55 18.89 7.82
N VAL A 23 -9.70 19.70 8.87
CA VAL A 23 -8.60 19.95 9.83
C VAL A 23 -8.40 18.76 10.77
N THR A 24 -9.50 18.19 11.27
CA THR A 24 -9.49 17.01 12.16
C THR A 24 -9.02 15.74 11.45
N THR A 25 -9.46 15.51 10.21
CA THR A 25 -9.06 14.34 9.41
C THR A 25 -7.58 14.39 9.01
N THR A 26 -7.07 15.57 8.66
CA THR A 26 -5.65 15.76 8.31
C THR A 26 -4.74 15.58 9.53
N GLN A 27 -5.14 16.09 10.71
CA GLN A 27 -4.39 15.91 11.97
C GLN A 27 -4.39 14.46 12.47
N VAL A 28 -5.50 13.74 12.32
CA VAL A 28 -5.55 12.31 12.67
C VAL A 28 -4.72 11.49 11.69
N LYS A 29 -4.82 11.78 10.38
CA LYS A 29 -3.98 11.14 9.36
C LYS A 29 -2.49 11.41 9.59
N SER A 30 -2.10 12.64 9.93
CA SER A 30 -0.70 12.97 10.23
C SER A 30 -0.22 12.31 11.50
N LYS A 31 -1.07 12.17 12.53
CA LYS A 31 -0.74 11.45 13.77
C LYS A 31 -0.55 9.94 13.55
N LEU A 32 -1.45 9.31 12.80
CA LEU A 32 -1.33 7.90 12.40
C LEU A 32 -0.14 7.65 11.49
N GLN A 33 0.32 8.69 10.80
CA GLN A 33 1.53 8.67 10.00
C GLN A 33 2.79 8.87 10.87
N SER A 34 2.77 9.78 11.85
CA SER A 34 3.95 10.12 12.66
C SER A 34 4.28 9.11 13.76
N GLU A 35 3.30 8.34 14.23
CA GLU A 35 3.51 7.28 15.21
C GLU A 35 3.67 5.95 14.47
N GLY A 36 4.79 5.25 14.67
CA GLY A 36 5.15 4.08 13.87
C GLY A 36 4.04 3.02 13.82
N PHE A 37 3.85 2.39 12.67
CA PHE A 37 2.79 1.39 12.39
C PHE A 37 2.77 0.19 13.36
N ASP A 38 3.88 -0.05 14.06
CA ASP A 38 4.02 -1.11 15.06
C ASP A 38 3.48 -0.71 16.45
N GLN A 39 3.23 0.58 16.68
CA GLN A 39 2.70 1.08 17.95
C GLN A 39 1.20 0.80 18.06
N GLU A 40 0.83 0.01 19.07
CA GLU A 40 -0.56 -0.25 19.40
C GLU A 40 -1.18 0.96 20.08
N PHE A 41 -2.11 1.61 19.39
CA PHE A 41 -2.91 2.68 19.96
C PHE A 41 -3.88 2.11 21.00
N LYS A 42 -3.58 2.27 22.30
CA LYS A 42 -4.59 2.13 23.37
C LYS A 42 -5.52 3.34 23.39
N VAL A 43 -6.38 3.48 22.37
CA VAL A 43 -7.46 4.48 22.35
C VAL A 43 -8.77 3.73 22.59
N SER A 44 -9.59 4.21 23.53
CA SER A 44 -10.84 3.57 23.92
C SER A 44 -11.71 3.23 22.70
N SER A 45 -12.11 1.97 22.60
CA SER A 45 -12.43 1.22 21.37
C SER A 45 -13.62 1.71 20.54
N TRP A 46 -14.43 2.65 21.02
CA TRP A 46 -15.64 3.10 20.33
C TRP A 46 -15.43 4.31 19.40
N ARG A 47 -14.30 5.03 19.53
CA ARG A 47 -13.99 6.25 18.73
C ARG A 47 -12.83 6.09 17.74
N GLN A 48 -12.28 4.89 17.54
CA GLN A 48 -11.21 4.71 16.56
C GLN A 48 -11.76 4.93 15.14
N THR A 49 -11.39 6.06 14.53
CA THR A 49 -11.56 6.25 13.09
C THR A 49 -10.58 5.33 12.37
N SER A 50 -11.11 4.40 11.57
CA SER A 50 -10.32 3.54 10.70
C SER A 50 -10.04 4.26 9.39
N TYR A 51 -8.80 4.23 8.93
CA TYR A 51 -8.44 4.70 7.59
C TYR A 51 -7.85 3.55 6.78
N THR A 52 -8.24 3.50 5.52
CA THR A 52 -7.66 2.60 4.54
C THR A 52 -6.25 3.06 4.15
N PHE A 53 -5.44 2.12 3.66
CA PHE A 53 -4.12 2.44 3.11
C PHE A 53 -4.23 3.44 1.96
N LYS A 54 -5.27 3.36 1.12
CA LYS A 54 -5.55 4.37 0.08
C LYS A 54 -5.76 5.76 0.68
N GLU A 55 -6.50 5.89 1.77
CA GLU A 55 -6.71 7.19 2.42
C GLU A 55 -5.43 7.73 3.06
N ILE A 56 -4.57 6.86 3.60
CA ILE A 56 -3.31 7.25 4.25
C ILE A 56 -2.25 7.60 3.18
N PHE A 57 -2.01 6.72 2.22
CA PHE A 57 -0.90 6.80 1.27
C PHE A 57 -1.26 7.49 -0.04
N GLY A 58 -2.55 7.60 -0.38
CA GLY A 58 -3.05 8.41 -1.48
C GLY A 58 -2.36 8.12 -2.81
N ASN A 59 -1.80 9.17 -3.41
CA ASN A 59 -1.07 9.14 -4.68
C ASN A 59 0.25 8.37 -4.65
N LYS A 60 0.70 7.90 -3.47
CA LYS A 60 1.85 6.99 -3.38
C LYS A 60 1.48 5.56 -3.76
N LEU A 61 0.20 5.19 -3.74
CA LEU A 61 -0.26 3.90 -4.25
C LEU A 61 -0.77 4.06 -5.68
N ASN A 62 -0.51 3.07 -6.52
CA ASN A 62 -1.09 3.06 -7.85
C ASN A 62 -2.61 2.97 -7.79
N ALA A 63 -3.26 3.65 -8.73
CA ALA A 63 -4.71 3.72 -8.78
C ALA A 63 -5.31 2.35 -9.13
N THR A 64 -6.21 1.89 -8.27
CA THR A 64 -7.06 0.69 -8.47
C THR A 64 -8.54 1.10 -8.52
N PRO A 65 -8.97 1.87 -9.54
CA PRO A 65 -10.30 2.50 -9.55
C PRO A 65 -11.46 1.50 -9.73
N LYS A 66 -11.20 0.32 -10.29
CA LYS A 66 -12.22 -0.69 -10.63
C LYS A 66 -12.08 -1.93 -9.77
N THR A 67 -13.12 -2.76 -9.74
CA THR A 67 -13.13 -3.95 -8.88
C THR A 67 -12.21 -5.03 -9.42
N SER A 68 -12.13 -5.15 -10.73
CA SER A 68 -11.31 -6.11 -11.44
C SER A 68 -10.38 -5.42 -12.44
N TYR A 69 -9.36 -6.14 -12.92
CA TYR A 69 -8.43 -5.64 -13.93
C TYR A 69 -9.14 -5.46 -15.28
N GLU A 70 -10.12 -6.30 -15.57
CA GLU A 70 -10.85 -6.36 -16.83
C GLU A 70 -11.73 -5.12 -17.05
N GLU A 71 -12.29 -4.59 -15.97
CA GLU A 71 -13.11 -3.37 -15.93
C GLU A 71 -12.31 -2.08 -16.16
N LEU A 72 -10.97 -2.15 -16.15
CA LEU A 72 -10.12 -0.99 -16.38
C LEU A 72 -10.23 -0.49 -17.84
N GLU A 73 -10.18 0.82 -17.99
CA GLU A 73 -10.00 1.46 -19.30
C GLU A 73 -8.60 1.17 -19.84
N GLU A 74 -8.43 1.13 -21.17
CA GLU A 74 -7.19 0.69 -21.80
C GLU A 74 -5.96 1.53 -21.40
N GLU A 75 -6.12 2.83 -21.18
CA GLU A 75 -5.03 3.69 -20.69
C GLU A 75 -4.54 3.25 -19.30
N THR A 76 -5.48 2.89 -18.41
CA THR A 76 -5.16 2.39 -17.07
C THR A 76 -4.57 0.98 -17.16
N LYS A 77 -5.12 0.11 -18.02
CA LYS A 77 -4.54 -1.23 -18.27
C LYS A 77 -3.10 -1.13 -18.77
N LYS A 78 -2.80 -0.21 -19.69
CA LYS A 78 -1.43 0.01 -20.20
C LYS A 78 -0.46 0.35 -19.06
N THR A 79 -0.87 1.22 -18.14
CA THR A 79 -0.06 1.56 -16.95
C THR A 79 0.21 0.33 -16.08
N TRP A 80 -0.81 -0.53 -15.90
CA TRP A 80 -0.65 -1.79 -15.16
C TRP A 80 0.21 -2.81 -15.91
N ARG A 81 0.09 -2.91 -17.25
CA ARG A 81 0.95 -3.76 -18.10
C ARG A 81 2.43 -3.40 -17.96
N ASP A 82 2.77 -2.11 -18.01
CA ASP A 82 4.13 -1.63 -17.77
C ASP A 82 4.65 -2.08 -16.40
N LYS A 83 3.79 -2.04 -15.39
CA LYS A 83 4.15 -2.44 -14.05
C LYS A 83 4.33 -3.95 -13.88
N PHE A 84 3.44 -4.74 -14.48
CA PHE A 84 3.58 -6.19 -14.53
C PHE A 84 4.90 -6.58 -15.20
N ALA A 85 5.27 -5.90 -16.29
CA ALA A 85 6.54 -6.12 -16.98
C ALA A 85 7.73 -5.80 -16.07
N LYS A 86 7.65 -4.75 -15.25
CA LYS A 86 8.69 -4.43 -14.28
C LYS A 86 8.82 -5.48 -13.19
N VAL A 87 7.70 -5.88 -12.57
CA VAL A 87 7.73 -6.96 -11.55
C VAL A 87 8.29 -8.25 -12.15
N TYR A 88 7.93 -8.55 -13.40
CA TYR A 88 8.47 -9.70 -14.10
C TYR A 88 9.99 -9.61 -14.31
N LYS A 89 10.48 -8.46 -14.77
CA LYS A 89 11.92 -8.19 -14.94
C LYS A 89 12.68 -8.35 -13.62
N ASP A 90 12.10 -7.83 -12.54
CA ASP A 90 12.71 -7.78 -11.22
C ASP A 90 12.28 -8.93 -10.28
N ARG A 91 11.66 -9.99 -10.81
CA ARG A 91 11.09 -11.09 -10.02
C ARG A 91 12.09 -11.77 -9.09
N ASP A 92 13.34 -11.93 -9.52
CA ASP A 92 14.41 -12.54 -8.71
C ASP A 92 14.78 -11.67 -7.48
N LYS A 93 14.26 -10.44 -7.42
CA LYS A 93 14.42 -9.52 -6.28
C LYS A 93 13.21 -9.54 -5.34
N LEU A 94 12.14 -10.28 -5.65
CA LEU A 94 11.02 -10.46 -4.73
C LEU A 94 11.47 -11.29 -3.53
N LYS A 95 11.09 -10.87 -2.33
CA LYS A 95 11.51 -11.49 -1.06
C LYS A 95 10.38 -12.14 -0.31
N SER A 96 9.15 -11.77 -0.62
CA SER A 96 7.94 -12.29 0.01
C SER A 96 7.43 -13.53 -0.70
N TYR A 97 6.88 -14.45 0.08
CA TYR A 97 6.22 -15.64 -0.45
C TYR A 97 5.02 -15.28 -1.33
N ARG A 98 4.16 -14.37 -0.86
CA ARG A 98 2.95 -13.97 -1.57
C ARG A 98 3.20 -13.40 -2.97
N PHE A 99 4.13 -12.45 -3.11
CA PHE A 99 4.39 -11.85 -4.43
C PHE A 99 5.10 -12.82 -5.37
N ASN A 100 5.93 -13.74 -4.86
CA ASN A 100 6.50 -14.80 -5.68
C ASN A 100 5.41 -15.73 -6.23
N LEU A 101 4.38 -16.07 -5.44
CA LEU A 101 3.26 -16.90 -5.90
C LEU A 101 2.38 -16.24 -6.96
N LEU A 102 2.39 -14.90 -7.05
CA LEU A 102 1.58 -14.21 -8.05
C LEU A 102 2.16 -14.39 -9.46
N VAL A 103 3.49 -14.47 -9.60
CA VAL A 103 4.13 -14.56 -10.92
C VAL A 103 3.90 -15.95 -11.52
N ALA A 104 3.26 -16.01 -12.69
CA ALA A 104 2.94 -17.27 -13.36
C ALA A 104 4.20 -18.09 -13.70
N GLU A 105 4.18 -19.41 -13.48
CA GLU A 105 5.36 -20.27 -13.70
C GLU A 105 5.86 -20.28 -15.15
N THR A 106 4.96 -20.17 -16.13
CA THR A 106 5.34 -20.11 -17.55
C THR A 106 6.08 -18.82 -17.89
N ILE A 107 5.74 -17.73 -17.22
CA ILE A 107 6.51 -16.49 -17.25
C ILE A 107 7.90 -16.72 -16.63
N LEU A 108 8.02 -17.52 -15.56
CA LEU A 108 9.31 -17.86 -14.94
C LEU A 108 10.27 -18.63 -15.86
N LYS A 109 9.75 -19.36 -16.87
CA LYS A 109 10.57 -20.19 -17.78
C LYS A 109 11.41 -19.40 -18.77
N ASN A 110 11.06 -18.15 -19.09
CA ASN A 110 11.77 -17.33 -20.08
C ASN A 110 12.33 -16.02 -19.50
N PRO A 111 13.18 -16.05 -18.45
CA PRO A 111 13.72 -14.87 -17.80
C PRO A 111 14.21 -13.78 -18.75
N THR A 112 13.85 -12.53 -18.48
CA THR A 112 14.53 -11.38 -19.10
C THR A 112 14.88 -10.33 -18.06
N LYS A 113 16.04 -9.69 -18.24
CA LYS A 113 16.45 -8.49 -17.50
C LYS A 113 16.26 -7.22 -18.32
N GLU A 114 15.90 -7.35 -19.60
CA GLU A 114 15.62 -6.23 -20.49
C GLU A 114 14.15 -5.83 -20.40
N GLU A 115 13.92 -4.54 -20.22
CA GLU A 115 12.57 -3.98 -20.02
C GLU A 115 11.70 -4.06 -21.28
N SER A 116 12.27 -3.78 -22.46
CA SER A 116 11.56 -3.91 -23.74
C SER A 116 11.04 -5.33 -23.95
N LYS A 117 11.89 -6.35 -23.73
CA LYS A 117 11.50 -7.76 -23.80
C LYS A 117 10.45 -8.14 -22.76
N ALA A 118 10.50 -7.56 -21.55
CA ALA A 118 9.48 -7.79 -20.54
C ALA A 118 8.13 -7.19 -20.96
N LYS A 119 8.13 -5.98 -21.52
CA LYS A 119 6.92 -5.33 -22.05
C LYS A 119 6.34 -6.11 -23.23
N GLU A 120 7.18 -6.48 -24.20
CA GLU A 120 6.75 -7.33 -25.31
C GLU A 120 6.19 -8.67 -24.84
N ALA A 121 6.78 -9.28 -23.81
CA ALA A 121 6.26 -10.51 -23.24
C ALA A 121 4.86 -10.27 -22.66
N ILE A 122 4.66 -9.26 -21.81
CA ILE A 122 3.33 -8.96 -21.24
C ILE A 122 2.32 -8.58 -22.32
N GLU A 123 2.70 -7.80 -23.33
CA GLU A 123 1.82 -7.42 -24.45
C GLU A 123 1.45 -8.62 -25.32
N LYS A 124 2.40 -9.51 -25.65
CA LYS A 124 2.15 -10.73 -26.45
C LYS A 124 1.36 -11.77 -25.64
N LEU A 125 1.54 -11.79 -24.32
CA LEU A 125 0.97 -12.79 -23.42
C LEU A 125 -0.39 -12.38 -22.83
N ASP A 126 -0.90 -11.18 -23.10
CA ASP A 126 -2.29 -10.78 -22.76
C ASP A 126 -3.37 -11.62 -23.47
N THR A 127 -2.95 -12.59 -24.30
CA THR A 127 -3.81 -13.61 -24.93
C THR A 127 -3.74 -14.99 -24.27
N SER A 128 -2.77 -15.21 -23.37
CA SER A 128 -2.62 -16.45 -22.60
C SER A 128 -3.39 -16.37 -21.29
N THR A 129 -4.22 -17.37 -21.00
CA THR A 129 -5.01 -17.44 -19.76
C THR A 129 -4.15 -17.31 -18.51
N GLU A 130 -2.98 -17.94 -18.46
CA GLU A 130 -2.11 -17.92 -17.27
C GLU A 130 -1.53 -16.53 -16.98
N VAL A 131 -1.21 -15.76 -18.02
CA VAL A 131 -0.67 -14.40 -17.84
C VAL A 131 -1.80 -13.43 -17.51
N GLN A 132 -2.97 -13.59 -18.12
CA GLN A 132 -4.16 -12.86 -17.71
C GLN A 132 -4.48 -13.12 -16.22
N ASP A 133 -4.39 -14.36 -15.75
CA ASP A 133 -4.61 -14.70 -14.34
C ASP A 133 -3.56 -14.06 -13.42
N PHE A 134 -2.28 -14.05 -13.81
CA PHE A 134 -1.27 -13.27 -13.10
C PHE A 134 -1.64 -11.78 -13.00
N MET A 135 -2.00 -11.15 -14.11
CA MET A 135 -2.33 -9.72 -14.15
C MET A 135 -3.55 -9.40 -13.28
N LYS A 136 -4.59 -10.24 -13.32
CA LYS A 136 -5.79 -10.13 -12.48
C LYS A 136 -5.45 -10.29 -11.01
N ASN A 137 -4.73 -11.35 -10.66
CA ASN A 137 -4.38 -11.65 -9.27
C ASN A 137 -3.46 -10.58 -8.67
N PHE A 138 -2.51 -10.07 -9.45
CA PHE A 138 -1.62 -8.99 -9.02
C PHE A 138 -2.38 -7.67 -8.84
N TYR A 139 -3.24 -7.31 -9.80
CA TYR A 139 -4.11 -6.13 -9.65
C TYR A 139 -4.97 -6.24 -8.40
N GLN A 140 -5.58 -7.41 -8.18
CA GLN A 140 -6.40 -7.69 -7.01
C GLN A 140 -5.61 -7.61 -5.70
N GLU A 141 -4.37 -8.09 -5.66
CA GLU A 141 -3.49 -7.95 -4.50
C GLU A 141 -3.25 -6.48 -4.15
N CYS A 142 -2.89 -5.66 -5.14
CA CYS A 142 -2.69 -4.22 -4.93
C CYS A 142 -4.00 -3.49 -4.57
N ARG A 143 -5.15 -3.93 -5.10
CA ARG A 143 -6.47 -3.41 -4.71
C ARG A 143 -6.79 -3.75 -3.27
N ASN A 144 -6.61 -5.01 -2.87
CA ASN A 144 -6.83 -5.46 -1.50
C ASN A 144 -5.94 -4.69 -0.52
N LEU A 145 -4.64 -4.55 -0.85
CA LEU A 145 -3.69 -3.75 -0.07
C LEU A 145 -4.20 -2.32 0.14
N SER A 146 -4.72 -1.68 -0.91
CA SER A 146 -5.25 -0.31 -0.81
C SER A 146 -6.45 -0.19 0.15
N GLN A 147 -7.17 -1.28 0.39
CA GLN A 147 -8.33 -1.36 1.27
C GLN A 147 -7.99 -1.83 2.69
N PHE A 148 -6.72 -2.13 2.98
CA PHE A 148 -6.29 -2.49 4.32
C PHE A 148 -6.59 -1.36 5.29
N VAL A 149 -7.15 -1.70 6.43
CA VAL A 149 -7.52 -0.75 7.47
C VAL A 149 -6.45 -0.68 8.54
N PHE A 150 -6.10 0.55 8.91
CA PHE A 150 -5.30 0.89 10.07
C PHE A 150 -6.20 1.42 11.21
N GLY A 151 -5.77 1.21 12.46
CA GLY A 151 -6.44 1.74 13.66
C GLY A 151 -7.40 0.77 14.34
N LYS A 152 -8.40 0.23 13.63
CA LYS A 152 -9.41 -0.70 14.21
C LYS A 152 -8.98 -2.16 14.11
N LEU A 153 -8.42 -2.72 15.18
CA LEU A 153 -7.95 -4.12 15.24
C LEU A 153 -9.05 -5.15 14.95
N ASP A 154 -10.29 -4.86 15.34
CA ASP A 154 -11.46 -5.71 15.15
C ASP A 154 -11.98 -5.72 13.71
N HIS A 155 -11.65 -4.70 12.91
CA HIS A 155 -12.08 -4.60 11.51
C HIS A 155 -11.67 -5.82 10.67
N ASN A 156 -12.57 -6.30 9.82
CA ASN A 156 -12.33 -7.47 8.97
C ASN A 156 -11.14 -7.30 8.03
N ASN A 157 -10.95 -6.07 7.53
CA ASN A 157 -9.82 -5.70 6.69
C ASN A 157 -8.62 -5.15 7.46
N HIS A 158 -8.53 -5.37 8.78
CA HIS A 158 -7.37 -4.91 9.53
C HIS A 158 -6.10 -5.56 8.98
N TRP A 159 -5.09 -4.75 8.65
CA TRP A 159 -3.91 -5.20 7.91
C TRP A 159 -3.22 -6.40 8.58
N ARG A 160 -3.04 -6.39 9.92
CA ARG A 160 -2.41 -7.52 10.65
C ARG A 160 -3.16 -8.84 10.47
N LYS A 161 -4.49 -8.79 10.35
CA LYS A 161 -5.30 -10.00 10.14
C LYS A 161 -5.17 -10.53 8.73
N LEU A 162 -5.11 -9.63 7.74
CA LEU A 162 -5.01 -10.01 6.33
C LEU A 162 -3.60 -10.50 5.99
N VAL A 163 -2.56 -9.78 6.40
CA VAL A 163 -1.16 -10.13 6.08
C VAL A 163 -0.78 -11.49 6.60
N LYS A 164 -1.20 -11.87 7.81
CA LYS A 164 -0.94 -13.21 8.38
C LYS A 164 -1.39 -14.34 7.46
N LYS A 165 -2.46 -14.16 6.67
CA LYS A 165 -2.96 -15.16 5.73
C LYS A 165 -2.06 -15.35 4.50
N PHE A 166 -1.13 -14.43 4.26
CA PHE A 166 -0.29 -14.40 3.06
C PHE A 166 1.15 -14.86 3.33
N LEU A 167 1.51 -15.08 4.59
CA LEU A 167 2.85 -15.49 4.97
C LEU A 167 3.00 -17.00 4.80
N ASN A 168 4.24 -17.44 4.55
CA ASN A 168 4.54 -18.85 4.49
C ASN A 168 4.60 -19.42 5.92
N ASP A 169 3.49 -20.00 6.38
CA ASP A 169 3.41 -20.63 7.70
C ASP A 169 4.29 -21.89 7.81
N GLN A 170 4.70 -22.49 6.68
CA GLN A 170 5.60 -23.64 6.65
C GLN A 170 7.07 -23.26 6.87
N ASP A 171 7.44 -22.00 6.65
CA ASP A 171 8.81 -21.52 6.91
C ASP A 171 9.00 -21.26 8.40
N THR A 172 9.59 -22.20 9.13
CA THR A 172 9.87 -22.04 10.56
C THR A 172 11.21 -21.37 10.86
N THR A 173 11.98 -21.01 9.82
CA THR A 173 13.35 -20.47 9.95
C THR A 173 13.40 -18.95 9.92
N THR A 174 12.47 -18.34 9.18
CA THR A 174 12.33 -16.87 9.13
C THR A 174 11.41 -16.39 10.25
N GLN A 175 11.82 -15.35 10.98
CA GLN A 175 10.97 -14.76 12.01
C GLN A 175 9.70 -14.13 11.40
N GLN A 176 8.60 -14.15 12.15
CA GLN A 176 7.30 -13.66 11.68
C GLN A 176 7.35 -12.21 11.19
N ASP A 177 7.98 -11.33 11.96
CA ASP A 177 8.12 -9.91 11.66
C ASP A 177 9.02 -9.66 10.43
N GLU A 178 10.01 -10.51 10.18
CA GLU A 178 10.80 -10.51 8.94
C GLU A 178 9.95 -10.93 7.73
N LYS A 179 9.09 -11.95 7.86
CA LYS A 179 8.15 -12.34 6.79
C LYS A 179 7.19 -11.20 6.45
N GLU A 180 6.65 -10.54 7.47
CA GLU A 180 5.77 -9.36 7.32
C GLU A 180 6.51 -8.20 6.66
N ALA A 181 7.75 -7.91 7.08
CA ALA A 181 8.57 -6.87 6.48
C ALA A 181 8.90 -7.16 5.01
N LYS A 182 9.22 -8.41 4.66
CA LYS A 182 9.41 -8.85 3.26
C LYS A 182 8.14 -8.65 2.43
N TYR A 183 6.97 -9.02 2.97
CA TYR A 183 5.68 -8.77 2.32
C TYR A 183 5.48 -7.27 2.05
N PHE A 184 5.63 -6.43 3.07
CA PHE A 184 5.41 -4.99 2.91
C PHE A 184 6.46 -4.32 2.02
N ARG A 185 7.70 -4.80 1.98
CA ARG A 185 8.71 -4.34 1.02
C ARG A 185 8.24 -4.60 -0.42
N ASP A 186 7.86 -5.83 -0.73
CA ASP A 186 7.44 -6.18 -2.09
C ASP A 186 6.11 -5.50 -2.44
N ALA A 187 5.19 -5.37 -1.49
CA ALA A 187 3.95 -4.63 -1.66
C ALA A 187 4.18 -3.16 -1.98
N TRP A 188 5.18 -2.52 -1.37
CA TRP A 188 5.61 -1.18 -1.77
C TRP A 188 6.11 -1.21 -3.22
N VAL A 189 7.21 -1.89 -3.50
CA VAL A 189 7.83 -1.95 -4.84
C VAL A 189 6.82 -2.28 -5.95
N SER A 190 5.88 -3.18 -5.66
CA SER A 190 4.89 -3.70 -6.60
C SER A 190 3.63 -2.84 -6.73
N CYS A 191 3.16 -2.20 -5.65
CA CYS A 191 1.87 -1.50 -5.63
C CYS A 191 1.97 0.03 -5.47
N SER A 192 3.11 0.59 -5.06
CA SER A 192 3.30 2.05 -5.01
C SER A 192 3.70 2.66 -6.34
N THR A 193 3.39 3.94 -6.56
CA THR A 193 3.94 4.70 -7.69
C THR A 193 5.47 4.73 -7.66
N GLU A 194 6.04 4.66 -6.45
CA GLU A 194 7.47 4.43 -6.23
C GLU A 194 7.79 2.95 -6.46
N GLU A 195 8.47 2.63 -7.55
CA GLU A 195 8.76 1.25 -7.94
C GLU A 195 10.11 0.75 -7.39
N THR A 196 10.54 1.30 -6.26
CA THR A 196 11.83 0.99 -5.60
C THR A 196 11.68 0.98 -4.08
N ASP A 197 12.56 0.25 -3.40
CA ASP A 197 12.64 0.18 -1.93
C ASP A 197 13.63 1.19 -1.32
N ASN A 198 14.16 2.12 -2.12
CA ASN A 198 15.05 3.18 -1.65
C ASN A 198 14.30 4.29 -0.92
N ASN A 199 13.11 4.64 -1.40
CA ASN A 199 12.32 5.77 -0.90
C ASN A 199 10.98 5.31 -0.34
N ILE A 200 10.99 4.24 0.47
CA ILE A 200 9.78 3.77 1.15
C ILE A 200 9.29 4.88 2.08
N ASN A 201 8.01 5.22 2.00
CA ASN A 201 7.40 6.20 2.88
C ASN A 201 7.71 5.84 4.35
N PRO A 202 8.23 6.76 5.17
CA PRO A 202 8.55 6.51 6.58
C PRO A 202 7.41 5.88 7.38
N ASN A 203 6.17 6.16 6.96
CA ASN A 203 4.95 5.69 7.60
C ASN A 203 4.44 4.42 6.93
N TRP A 204 5.24 3.71 6.15
CA TRP A 204 4.87 2.40 5.61
C TRP A 204 5.09 1.33 6.67
N PRO A 205 4.25 0.27 6.75
CA PRO A 205 4.46 -0.81 7.71
C PRO A 205 5.87 -1.41 7.58
N TYR A 206 6.51 -1.67 8.73
CA TYR A 206 7.86 -2.23 8.82
C TYR A 206 8.96 -1.42 8.11
N GLN A 207 8.74 -0.14 7.78
CA GLN A 207 9.71 0.65 7.00
C GLN A 207 11.12 0.63 7.58
N SER A 208 11.27 0.82 8.90
CA SER A 208 12.58 0.87 9.53
C SER A 208 13.31 -0.48 9.45
N LYS A 209 12.58 -1.59 9.65
CA LYS A 209 13.11 -2.94 9.49
C LYS A 209 13.53 -3.22 8.05
N ILE A 210 12.68 -2.84 7.09
CA ILE A 210 13.00 -2.97 5.65
C ILE A 210 14.28 -2.20 5.31
N GLN A 211 14.44 -0.96 5.76
CA GLN A 211 15.66 -0.18 5.48
C GLN A 211 16.91 -0.78 6.14
N ALA A 212 16.78 -1.33 7.35
CA ALA A 212 17.89 -1.97 8.06
C ALA A 212 18.34 -3.28 7.38
N GLU A 213 17.40 -4.07 6.86
CA GLU A 213 17.67 -5.44 6.42
C GLU A 213 17.70 -5.64 4.89
N LYS A 214 17.25 -4.66 4.09
CA LYS A 214 17.17 -4.81 2.61
C LYS A 214 18.50 -5.22 1.97
N SER A 215 19.64 -4.77 2.51
CA SER A 215 20.98 -5.15 2.02
C SER A 215 21.25 -6.63 2.24
N VAL A 216 20.93 -7.16 3.42
CA VAL A 216 21.09 -8.58 3.80
C VAL A 216 20.19 -9.48 2.95
N TRP A 217 18.94 -9.05 2.72
CA TRP A 217 18.02 -9.81 1.87
C TRP A 217 18.48 -9.85 0.41
N ASN A 218 19.24 -8.85 -0.05
CA ASN A 218 19.76 -8.77 -1.41
C ASN A 218 21.06 -9.57 -1.62
N SER A 219 21.87 -9.76 -0.57
CA SER A 219 23.10 -10.56 -0.61
C SER A 219 22.84 -12.07 -0.47
N ASN A 220 21.77 -12.47 0.22
CA ASN A 220 21.32 -13.85 0.26
C ASN A 220 20.59 -14.23 -1.05
N LYS A 221 21.35 -14.41 -2.13
CA LYS A 221 20.89 -15.22 -3.26
C LYS A 221 20.97 -16.69 -2.83
N LYS A 222 19.84 -17.28 -2.46
CA LYS A 222 19.70 -18.74 -2.50
C LYS A 222 19.51 -19.17 -3.95
#